data_AF-A0A7Z6MZE7-F1
#
_entry.id   AF-A0A7Z6MZE7-F1
#
_cell.length_a   1.000
_cell.length_b   1.000
_cell.length_c   1.000
_cell.angle_alpha   90.00
_cell.angle_beta   90.00
_cell.angle_gamma   90.00
#
_symmetry.space_group_name_H-M   'P 1'
#
loop_
_entity.id
_entity.type
_entity.pdbx_description
1 polymer ?
#
loop_
_entity_poly.entity_id
_entity_poly.type
_entity_poly.pdbx_seq_one_letter_code
_entity_poly.pdbx_strand_id
1 'polypeptide(L)'
;MNKQGPLIDPVAVASANQFYDDIISLAAPGIELPDLRAVIEIYRDQSLQDACLMQSLNFMRGFLTGLMVAGALSFEQADDLKARLDRGHDTRWLR
;
A
#
# COMPACT_ATOMS: atom_id res chain seq x y z
N MET A 1 -1.33 -15.24 -17.31
CA MET A 1 -2.66 -15.07 -16.68
C MET A 1 -2.87 -13.58 -16.46
N ASN A 2 -3.99 -13.02 -16.93
CA ASN A 2 -4.36 -11.65 -16.58
C ASN A 2 -4.60 -11.62 -15.06
N LYS A 3 -3.73 -10.94 -14.32
CA LYS A 3 -3.82 -10.77 -12.86
C LYS A 3 -4.89 -9.73 -12.46
N GLN A 4 -5.81 -9.41 -13.38
CA GLN A 4 -6.78 -8.32 -13.22
C GLN A 4 -8.01 -8.77 -12.46
N GLY A 5 -8.69 -7.80 -11.87
CA GLY A 5 -9.99 -7.97 -11.22
C GLY A 5 -9.90 -8.14 -9.71
N PRO A 6 -11.07 -8.30 -9.06
CA PRO A 6 -11.17 -8.16 -7.63
C PRO A 6 -10.44 -9.27 -6.90
N LEU A 7 -10.00 -8.89 -5.73
CA LEU A 7 -9.30 -9.75 -4.83
C LEU A 7 -10.31 -10.54 -3.97
N ILE A 8 -10.36 -11.86 -4.18
CA ILE A 8 -11.41 -12.75 -3.64
C ILE A 8 -10.93 -13.78 -2.61
N ASP A 9 -9.63 -14.04 -2.54
CA ASP A 9 -9.03 -14.96 -1.55
C ASP A 9 -8.99 -14.30 -0.17
N PRO A 10 -9.64 -14.85 0.88
CA PRO A 10 -9.75 -14.19 2.17
C PRO A 10 -8.41 -13.93 2.88
N VAL A 11 -7.43 -14.84 2.72
CA VAL A 11 -6.09 -14.67 3.33
C VAL A 11 -5.44 -13.44 2.76
N ALA A 12 -5.57 -13.31 1.46
CA ALA A 12 -4.92 -12.24 0.78
C ALA A 12 -5.69 -10.91 1.00
N VAL A 13 -7.02 -10.93 1.29
CA VAL A 13 -7.79 -9.76 1.79
C VAL A 13 -7.19 -9.23 3.06
N ALA A 14 -6.96 -10.13 4.01
CA ALA A 14 -6.34 -9.77 5.25
C ALA A 14 -4.95 -9.16 5.00
N SER A 15 -4.13 -9.76 4.13
CA SER A 15 -2.80 -9.26 3.80
C SER A 15 -2.79 -7.87 3.15
N ALA A 16 -3.68 -7.57 2.20
CA ALA A 16 -3.76 -6.22 1.63
C ALA A 16 -4.23 -5.21 2.66
N ASN A 17 -5.27 -5.53 3.44
CA ASN A 17 -5.75 -4.64 4.50
C ASN A 17 -4.65 -4.34 5.51
N GLN A 18 -3.93 -5.38 5.97
CA GLN A 18 -2.80 -5.22 6.89
C GLN A 18 -1.70 -4.34 6.32
N PHE A 19 -1.37 -4.49 5.02
CA PHE A 19 -0.40 -3.60 4.37
C PHE A 19 -0.81 -2.13 4.48
N TYR A 20 -2.07 -1.81 4.22
CA TYR A 20 -2.57 -0.43 4.32
C TYR A 20 -2.68 0.06 5.77
N ASP A 21 -3.07 -0.81 6.70
CA ASP A 21 -3.11 -0.49 8.13
C ASP A 21 -1.70 -0.15 8.65
N ASP A 22 -0.68 -0.86 8.18
CA ASP A 22 0.71 -0.59 8.56
C ASP A 22 1.17 0.78 8.06
N ILE A 23 0.80 1.20 6.83
CA ILE A 23 1.12 2.55 6.35
C ILE A 23 0.48 3.60 7.26
N ILE A 24 -0.80 3.43 7.60
CA ILE A 24 -1.52 4.37 8.47
C ILE A 24 -0.85 4.43 9.85
N SER A 25 -0.55 3.28 10.44
CA SER A 25 0.05 3.20 11.77
C SER A 25 1.46 3.78 11.82
N LEU A 26 2.27 3.54 10.78
CA LEU A 26 3.66 4.00 10.74
C LEU A 26 3.78 5.50 10.44
N ALA A 27 2.85 6.05 9.65
CA ALA A 27 2.87 7.45 9.25
C ALA A 27 2.15 8.40 10.24
N ALA A 28 1.29 7.87 11.11
CA ALA A 28 0.56 8.62 12.14
C ALA A 28 1.39 9.33 13.24
N PRO A 29 2.59 8.88 13.67
CA PRO A 29 3.23 9.45 14.86
C PRO A 29 3.92 10.81 14.66
N GLY A 30 4.24 11.21 13.43
CA GLY A 30 5.22 12.28 13.19
C GLY A 30 4.69 13.56 12.54
N ILE A 31 3.59 13.50 11.80
CA ILE A 31 3.12 14.62 10.96
C ILE A 31 1.60 14.64 10.92
N GLU A 32 0.99 15.77 11.26
CA GLU A 32 -0.41 16.05 10.96
C GLU A 32 -0.56 16.20 9.43
N LEU A 33 -0.74 15.09 8.73
CA LEU A 33 -1.17 15.05 7.34
C LEU A 33 -2.69 14.82 7.34
N PRO A 34 -3.53 15.88 7.28
CA PRO A 34 -4.96 15.80 7.61
C PRO A 34 -5.73 14.81 6.73
N ASP A 35 -5.28 14.63 5.49
CA ASP A 35 -5.93 13.79 4.49
C ASP A 35 -5.22 12.45 4.26
N LEU A 36 -4.15 12.16 5.00
CA LEU A 36 -3.31 10.98 4.75
C LEU A 36 -4.11 9.69 4.78
N ARG A 37 -4.94 9.53 5.81
CA ARG A 37 -5.78 8.35 5.97
C ARG A 37 -6.75 8.21 4.80
N ALA A 38 -7.42 9.29 4.41
CA ALA A 38 -8.38 9.26 3.31
C ALA A 38 -7.71 8.84 1.99
N VAL A 39 -6.51 9.35 1.71
CA VAL A 39 -5.72 8.96 0.53
C VAL A 39 -5.33 7.49 0.56
N ILE A 40 -4.89 6.97 1.71
CA ILE A 40 -4.52 5.56 1.86
C ILE A 40 -5.72 4.64 1.64
N GLU A 41 -6.89 4.99 2.17
CA GLU A 41 -8.13 4.22 2.00
C GLU A 41 -8.58 4.15 0.52
N ILE A 42 -8.36 5.21 -0.26
CA ILE A 42 -8.62 5.19 -1.71
C ILE A 42 -7.74 4.13 -2.41
N TYR A 43 -6.45 4.05 -2.06
CA TYR A 43 -5.55 3.05 -2.63
C TYR A 43 -5.88 1.63 -2.16
N ARG A 44 -6.36 1.48 -0.92
CA ARG A 44 -6.90 0.21 -0.40
C ARG A 44 -8.04 -0.29 -1.26
N ASP A 45 -9.07 0.53 -1.46
CA ASP A 45 -10.23 0.18 -2.28
C ASP A 45 -9.83 -0.18 -3.71
N GLN A 46 -8.95 0.62 -4.33
CA GLN A 46 -8.42 0.33 -5.67
C GLN A 46 -7.70 -1.01 -5.72
N SER A 47 -6.88 -1.32 -4.72
CA SER A 47 -6.16 -2.59 -4.67
C SER A 47 -7.10 -3.77 -4.52
N LEU A 48 -8.10 -3.67 -3.63
CA LEU A 48 -9.11 -4.72 -3.43
C LEU A 48 -9.94 -4.97 -4.72
N GLN A 49 -10.15 -3.95 -5.54
CA GLN A 49 -10.88 -4.06 -6.82
C GLN A 49 -10.01 -4.54 -7.98
N ASP A 50 -8.73 -4.14 -8.04
CA ASP A 50 -7.78 -4.57 -9.07
C ASP A 50 -6.32 -4.47 -8.60
N ALA A 51 -5.85 -5.50 -7.90
CA ALA A 51 -4.55 -5.51 -7.24
C ALA A 51 -3.32 -5.39 -8.13
N CYS A 52 -3.45 -5.71 -9.41
CA CYS A 52 -2.32 -5.76 -10.33
C CYS A 52 -2.30 -4.61 -11.33
N LEU A 53 -3.07 -3.55 -11.09
CA LEU A 53 -2.97 -2.34 -11.89
C LEU A 53 -1.58 -1.72 -11.72
N MET A 54 -0.74 -1.82 -12.75
CA MET A 54 0.63 -1.27 -12.76
C MET A 54 0.67 0.22 -12.43
N GLN A 55 -0.39 0.95 -12.81
CA GLN A 55 -0.54 2.35 -12.47
C GLN A 55 -0.62 2.56 -10.95
N SER A 56 -1.48 1.81 -10.25
CA SER A 56 -1.62 1.87 -8.79
C SER A 56 -0.33 1.47 -8.07
N LEU A 57 0.40 0.46 -8.58
CA LEU A 57 1.72 0.09 -8.05
C LEU A 57 2.71 1.27 -8.10
N ASN A 58 2.83 1.92 -9.26
CA ASN A 58 3.76 3.03 -9.43
C ASN A 58 3.37 4.26 -8.59
N PHE A 59 2.07 4.55 -8.49
CA PHE A 59 1.58 5.62 -7.62
C PHE A 59 1.91 5.33 -6.15
N MET A 60 1.67 4.11 -5.68
CA MET A 60 1.99 3.73 -4.30
C MET A 60 3.49 3.79 -4.01
N ARG A 61 4.37 3.36 -4.93
CA ARG A 61 5.83 3.53 -4.77
C ARG A 61 6.23 5.00 -4.64
N GLY A 62 5.64 5.87 -5.46
CA GLY A 62 5.85 7.32 -5.40
C GLY A 62 5.34 7.91 -4.08
N PHE A 63 4.15 7.50 -3.65
CA PHE A 63 3.53 7.93 -2.41
C PHE A 63 4.38 7.55 -1.18
N LEU A 64 4.84 6.30 -1.08
CA LEU A 64 5.75 5.85 -0.02
C LEU A 64 7.06 6.65 0.02
N THR A 65 7.59 7.02 -1.16
CA THR A 65 8.75 7.92 -1.25
C THR A 65 8.43 9.33 -0.76
N GLY A 66 7.23 9.84 -1.07
CA GLY A 66 6.75 11.12 -0.56
C GLY A 66 6.62 11.14 0.96
N LEU A 67 6.07 10.08 1.56
CA LEU A 67 5.97 9.94 3.01
C LEU A 67 7.34 9.92 3.69
N MET A 68 8.31 9.23 3.09
CA MET A 68 9.69 9.22 3.56
C MET A 68 10.32 10.62 3.51
N VAL A 69 10.19 11.33 2.38
CA VAL A 69 10.74 12.69 2.21
C VAL A 69 10.06 13.68 3.15
N ALA A 70 8.76 13.53 3.40
CA ALA A 70 8.03 14.36 4.35
C ALA A 70 8.49 14.13 5.80
N GLY A 71 9.13 12.99 6.10
CA GLY A 71 9.50 12.58 7.46
C GLY A 71 8.40 11.79 8.18
N ALA A 72 7.34 11.39 7.48
CA ALA A 72 6.29 10.53 8.03
C ALA A 72 6.74 9.07 8.15
N LEU A 73 7.70 8.65 7.32
CA LEU A 73 8.34 7.34 7.40
C LEU A 73 9.87 7.51 7.47
N SER A 74 10.54 6.60 8.18
CA SER A 74 11.99 6.42 8.02
C SER A 74 12.31 5.82 6.64
N PHE A 75 13.58 5.89 6.23
CA PHE A 75 14.05 5.23 5.02
C PHE A 75 13.76 3.72 5.05
N GLU A 76 14.06 3.06 6.18
CA GLU A 76 13.87 1.62 6.37
C GLU A 76 12.39 1.23 6.31
N GLN A 77 11.50 2.03 6.92
CA GLN A 77 10.06 1.79 6.85
C GLN A 77 9.53 1.91 5.42
N ALA A 78 9.97 2.94 4.70
CA ALA A 78 9.55 3.14 3.31
C ALA A 78 10.08 2.05 2.38
N ASP A 79 11.32 1.57 2.60
CA ASP A 79 11.91 0.48 1.82
C ASP A 79 11.21 -0.86 2.08
N ASP A 80 10.92 -1.21 3.34
CA ASP A 80 10.16 -2.41 3.68
C ASP A 80 8.76 -2.40 3.05
N LEU A 81 8.04 -1.28 3.16
CA LEU A 81 6.71 -1.14 2.57
C LEU A 81 6.75 -1.26 1.04
N LYS A 82 7.77 -0.72 0.36
CA LYS A 82 7.95 -0.88 -1.09
C LYS A 82 8.20 -2.35 -1.45
N ALA A 83 9.07 -3.04 -0.71
CA ALA A 83 9.33 -4.46 -0.95
C ALA A 83 8.07 -5.32 -0.73
N ARG A 84 7.27 -5.00 0.29
CA ARG A 84 5.98 -5.67 0.54
C ARG A 84 4.95 -5.39 -0.54
N LEU A 85 4.87 -4.15 -1.02
CA LEU A 85 4.01 -3.73 -2.11
C LEU A 85 4.35 -4.50 -3.40
N ASP A 86 5.64 -4.60 -3.73
CA ASP A 86 6.12 -5.32 -4.91
C ASP A 86 5.79 -6.81 -4.83
N ARG A 87 6.08 -7.44 -3.69
CA ARG A 87 5.68 -8.84 -3.44
C ARG A 87 4.17 -9.02 -3.50
N GLY A 88 3.40 -8.08 -2.95
CA GLY A 88 1.94 -8.04 -3.05
C GLY A 88 1.52 -8.06 -4.52
N HIS A 89 1.94 -7.09 -5.31
CA HIS A 89 1.61 -7.03 -6.73
C HIS A 89 2.00 -8.32 -7.50
N ASP A 90 3.18 -8.86 -7.22
CA ASP A 90 3.65 -10.08 -7.87
C ASP A 90 2.83 -11.32 -7.51
N THR A 91 2.36 -11.40 -6.27
CA THR A 91 1.67 -12.58 -5.73
C THR A 91 0.16 -12.45 -5.73
N ARG A 92 -0.40 -11.25 -5.94
CA ARG A 92 -1.76 -10.98 -5.49
C ARG A 92 -1.93 -9.76 -4.59
N TRP A 93 -1.20 -9.81 -3.46
CA TRP A 93 -1.49 -9.36 -2.09
C TRP A 93 -1.10 -10.43 -1.05
N LEU A 94 0.03 -11.10 -1.29
CA LEU A 94 0.83 -11.87 -0.32
C LEU A 94 0.26 -13.23 0.12
N ARG A 95 0.54 -14.22 -0.74
CA ARG A 95 1.01 -15.55 -0.32
C ARG A 95 2.47 -15.70 -0.73
#